data_AF-A0A831WPW6-F1
#
_entry.id   AF-A0A831WPW6-F1
#
_cell.length_a   1.000
_cell.length_b   1.000
_cell.length_c   1.000
_cell.angle_alpha   90.00
_cell.angle_beta   90.00
_cell.angle_gamma   90.00
#
_symmetry.space_group_name_H-M   'P 1'
#
loop_
_entity.id
_entity.type
_entity.pdbx_description
1 polymer ?
#
loop_
_entity_poly.entity_id
_entity_poly.type
_entity_poly.pdbx_seq_one_letter_code
_entity_poly.pdbx_strand_id
1 'polypeptide(L)'
;MVQEIKSLDSLINKMSFDLVNNNIVDEKQINKMLGVLSNDGVYAWWVYTKKELSWKFVCNADMFKRYPLVNLLLLLDGLNFLFDYPIFNDDTINKICEKQSNIEKLLSEIESLKNKQKKVDKNKKREINTQIKNNNDEIKKLNSEQNDLMDKFFHVLSENLPSLLFFRKVLEKILIYARYHAKAMEE
;
A
#
# COMPACT_ATOMS: atom_id res chain seq x y z
N MET A 1 -6.51 3.45 37.64
CA MET A 1 -6.82 2.78 36.36
C MET A 1 -5.50 2.39 35.72
N VAL A 2 -5.13 1.11 35.83
CA VAL A 2 -3.95 0.58 35.15
C VAL A 2 -4.35 0.44 33.69
N GLN A 3 -3.78 1.23 32.79
CA GLN A 3 -3.81 0.92 31.36
C GLN A 3 -3.22 -0.49 31.23
N GLU A 4 -4.01 -1.45 30.73
CA GLU A 4 -3.47 -2.73 30.31
C GLU A 4 -2.31 -2.46 29.36
N ILE A 5 -1.09 -2.76 29.83
CA ILE A 5 0.07 -2.85 28.96
C ILE A 5 -0.26 -4.01 28.02
N LYS A 6 -0.80 -3.72 26.84
CA LYS A 6 -0.93 -4.71 25.78
C LYS A 6 0.47 -5.21 25.46
N SER A 7 0.77 -6.43 25.88
CA SER A 7 2.02 -7.08 25.51
C SER A 7 2.11 -7.18 23.99
N LEU A 8 3.32 -7.16 23.44
CA LEU A 8 3.54 -7.34 22.00
C LEU A 8 2.84 -8.61 21.50
N ASP A 9 2.81 -9.68 22.28
CA ASP A 9 2.10 -10.92 21.91
C ASP A 9 0.57 -10.75 21.87
N SER A 10 -0.03 -9.95 22.78
CA SER A 10 -1.46 -9.61 22.73
C SER A 10 -1.80 -8.80 21.48
N LEU A 11 -0.93 -7.83 21.13
CA LEU A 11 -1.08 -7.07 19.90
C LEU A 11 -0.94 -7.96 18.65
N ILE A 12 0.07 -8.82 18.60
CA ILE A 12 0.27 -9.80 17.52
C ILE A 12 -0.97 -10.66 17.36
N ASN A 13 -1.50 -11.24 18.44
CA ASN A 13 -2.69 -12.08 18.37
C ASN A 13 -3.91 -11.30 17.84
N LYS A 14 -4.15 -10.08 18.35
CA LYS A 14 -5.22 -9.23 17.84
C LYS A 14 -5.08 -8.96 16.33
N MET A 15 -3.90 -8.53 15.89
CA MET A 15 -3.62 -8.27 14.47
C MET A 15 -3.83 -9.54 13.62
N SER A 16 -3.42 -10.69 14.13
CA SER A 16 -3.58 -11.98 13.47
C SER A 16 -5.05 -12.38 13.30
N PHE A 17 -5.86 -12.14 14.32
CA PHE A 17 -7.31 -12.33 14.26
C PHE A 17 -7.96 -11.35 13.29
N ASP A 18 -7.63 -10.06 13.40
CA ASP A 18 -8.20 -8.99 12.56
C ASP A 18 -7.87 -9.19 11.08
N LEU A 19 -6.71 -9.77 10.73
CA LEU A 19 -6.33 -10.13 9.36
C LEU A 19 -7.34 -11.09 8.70
N VAL A 20 -7.75 -12.11 9.45
CA VAL A 20 -8.67 -13.14 8.95
C VAL A 20 -10.11 -12.66 9.07
N ASN A 21 -10.50 -12.16 10.24
CA ASN A 21 -11.86 -11.73 10.54
C ASN A 21 -12.35 -10.62 9.60
N ASN A 22 -11.46 -9.69 9.22
CA ASN A 22 -11.80 -8.62 8.29
C ASN A 22 -11.66 -9.04 6.81
N ASN A 23 -11.44 -10.33 6.53
CA ASN A 23 -11.22 -10.89 5.20
C ASN A 23 -10.14 -10.14 4.40
N ILE A 24 -9.06 -9.74 5.08
CA ILE A 24 -7.93 -9.06 4.43
C ILE A 24 -7.13 -10.08 3.61
N VAL A 25 -6.93 -11.27 4.19
CA VAL A 25 -6.24 -12.40 3.56
C VAL A 25 -6.92 -13.72 3.92
N ASP A 26 -6.95 -14.66 2.99
CA ASP A 26 -7.41 -16.03 3.22
C ASP A 26 -6.26 -16.98 3.62
N GLU A 27 -6.57 -18.22 4.04
CA GLU A 27 -5.56 -19.21 4.43
C GLU A 27 -4.52 -19.44 3.32
N LYS A 28 -4.95 -19.54 2.07
CA LYS A 28 -4.07 -19.82 0.93
C LYS A 28 -3.07 -18.67 0.73
N GLN A 29 -3.53 -17.43 0.85
CA GLN A 29 -2.68 -16.23 0.80
C GLN A 29 -1.72 -16.20 1.98
N ILE A 30 -2.18 -16.48 3.21
CA ILE A 30 -1.33 -16.55 4.40
C ILE A 30 -0.21 -17.58 4.23
N ASN A 31 -0.53 -18.79 3.76
CA ASN A 31 0.46 -19.84 3.53
C ASN A 31 1.55 -19.44 2.51
N LYS A 32 1.14 -18.80 1.39
CA LYS A 32 2.10 -18.28 0.42
C LYS A 32 2.94 -17.13 0.99
N MET A 33 2.32 -16.18 1.70
CA MET A 33 2.99 -15.06 2.36
C MET A 33 4.05 -15.56 3.35
N LEU A 34 3.72 -16.55 4.19
CA LEU A 34 4.67 -17.21 5.07
C LEU A 34 5.83 -17.83 4.30
N GLY A 35 5.54 -18.59 3.23
CA GLY A 35 6.57 -19.20 2.39
C GLY A 35 7.56 -18.18 1.84
N VAL A 36 7.08 -17.08 1.26
CA VAL A 36 7.95 -16.01 0.73
C VAL A 36 8.73 -15.32 1.85
N LEU A 37 8.09 -15.01 2.98
CA LEU A 37 8.76 -14.35 4.10
C LEU A 37 9.87 -15.21 4.71
N SER A 38 9.64 -16.51 4.86
CA SER A 38 10.60 -17.45 5.45
C SER A 38 11.77 -17.74 4.50
N ASN A 39 11.52 -17.85 3.19
CA ASN A 39 12.55 -18.18 2.20
C ASN A 39 13.34 -16.94 1.71
N ASP A 40 12.62 -15.88 1.35
CA ASP A 40 13.18 -14.75 0.58
C ASP A 40 13.20 -13.44 1.39
N GLY A 41 12.57 -13.42 2.57
CA GLY A 41 12.61 -12.30 3.51
C GLY A 41 11.57 -11.20 3.25
N VAL A 42 11.71 -10.09 3.98
CA VAL A 42 10.68 -9.04 4.08
C VAL A 42 10.44 -8.32 2.77
N TYR A 43 11.50 -7.99 2.01
CA TYR A 43 11.33 -7.25 0.76
C TYR A 43 10.64 -8.10 -0.31
N ALA A 44 11.02 -9.37 -0.44
CA ALA A 44 10.34 -10.31 -1.32
C ALA A 44 8.88 -10.50 -0.91
N TRP A 45 8.61 -10.60 0.40
CA TRP A 45 7.25 -10.63 0.93
C TRP A 45 6.45 -9.38 0.55
N TRP A 46 7.05 -8.19 0.64
CA TRP A 46 6.39 -6.93 0.27
C TRP A 46 6.01 -6.91 -1.21
N VAL A 47 6.96 -7.22 -2.09
CA VAL A 47 6.73 -7.26 -3.55
C VAL A 47 5.66 -8.28 -3.90
N TYR A 48 5.71 -9.47 -3.30
CA TYR A 48 4.69 -10.51 -3.46
C TYR A 48 3.31 -10.01 -3.01
N THR A 49 3.23 -9.41 -1.83
CA THR A 49 1.98 -8.95 -1.22
C THR A 49 1.34 -7.83 -2.04
N LYS A 50 2.14 -6.88 -2.53
CA LYS A 50 1.70 -5.81 -3.44
C LYS A 50 1.14 -6.35 -4.75
N LYS A 51 1.62 -7.51 -5.21
CA LYS A 51 1.13 -8.17 -6.43
C LYS A 51 -0.14 -9.00 -6.19
N GLU A 52 -0.20 -9.74 -5.08
CA GLU A 52 -1.28 -10.72 -4.82
C GLU A 52 -2.55 -10.04 -4.27
N LEU A 53 -2.40 -9.00 -3.44
CA LEU A 53 -3.55 -8.31 -2.85
C LEU A 53 -4.09 -7.26 -3.81
N SER A 54 -5.41 -7.11 -3.88
CA SER A 54 -6.04 -6.11 -4.74
C SER A 54 -5.86 -4.70 -4.18
N TRP A 55 -5.42 -3.76 -5.01
CA TRP A 55 -5.37 -2.33 -4.71
C TRP A 55 -5.22 -1.52 -6.00
N LYS A 56 -5.52 -0.22 -5.90
CA LYS A 56 -5.17 0.79 -6.90
C LYS A 56 -5.19 2.16 -6.23
N PHE A 57 -4.47 3.13 -6.79
CA PHE A 57 -4.58 4.52 -6.33
C PHE A 57 -5.98 5.06 -6.64
N VAL A 58 -6.59 5.73 -5.65
CA VAL A 58 -7.90 6.36 -5.74
C VAL A 58 -7.89 7.72 -5.01
N CYS A 59 -8.80 8.63 -5.38
CA CYS A 59 -8.88 9.96 -4.79
C CYS A 59 -9.55 10.00 -3.41
N ASN A 60 -10.36 8.99 -3.09
CA ASN A 60 -11.14 8.96 -1.85
C ASN A 60 -10.43 8.07 -0.83
N ALA A 61 -10.04 8.66 0.31
CA ALA A 61 -9.32 7.97 1.38
C ALA A 61 -10.12 6.76 1.91
N ASP A 62 -11.42 6.90 2.18
CA ASP A 62 -12.23 5.80 2.70
C ASP A 62 -12.36 4.64 1.72
N MET A 63 -12.42 4.93 0.41
CA MET A 63 -12.36 3.90 -0.63
C MET A 63 -10.97 3.25 -0.69
N PHE A 64 -9.90 4.03 -0.53
CA PHE A 64 -8.54 3.50 -0.57
C PHE A 64 -8.30 2.51 0.57
N LYS A 65 -8.75 2.87 1.78
CA LYS A 65 -8.65 2.04 3.00
C LYS A 65 -9.35 0.69 2.88
N ARG A 66 -10.35 0.57 2.00
CA ARG A 66 -11.09 -0.69 1.77
C ARG A 66 -10.31 -1.71 0.93
N TYR A 67 -9.24 -1.30 0.25
CA TYR A 67 -8.43 -2.25 -0.50
C TYR A 67 -7.65 -3.17 0.45
N PRO A 68 -7.67 -4.50 0.25
CA PRO A 68 -6.95 -5.47 1.08
C PRO A 68 -5.50 -5.11 1.37
N LEU A 69 -4.73 -4.66 0.37
CA LEU A 69 -3.32 -4.25 0.61
C LEU A 69 -3.23 -3.06 1.58
N VAL A 70 -4.10 -2.06 1.40
CA VAL A 70 -4.10 -0.84 2.21
C VAL A 70 -4.58 -1.14 3.62
N ASN A 71 -5.59 -1.99 3.75
CA ASN A 71 -6.09 -2.46 5.04
C ASN A 71 -5.03 -3.26 5.80
N LEU A 72 -4.29 -4.14 5.12
CA LEU A 72 -3.13 -4.83 5.69
C LEU A 72 -2.09 -3.84 6.22
N LEU A 73 -1.73 -2.83 5.43
CA LEU A 73 -0.74 -1.83 5.86
C LEU A 73 -1.22 -1.01 7.07
N LEU A 74 -2.48 -0.61 7.10
CA LEU A 74 -3.09 0.07 8.25
C LEU A 74 -3.17 -0.81 9.49
N LEU A 75 -3.42 -2.11 9.32
CA LEU A 75 -3.36 -3.07 10.41
C LEU A 75 -1.92 -3.17 10.94
N LEU A 76 -0.93 -3.24 10.05
CA LEU A 76 0.50 -3.24 10.41
C LEU A 76 0.95 -1.94 11.07
N ASP A 77 0.32 -0.81 10.76
CA ASP A 77 0.55 0.49 11.41
C ASP A 77 0.41 0.44 12.95
N GLY A 78 -0.34 -0.53 13.48
CA GLY A 78 -0.39 -0.83 14.92
C GLY A 78 0.99 -1.15 15.54
N LEU A 79 2.00 -1.48 14.72
CA LEU A 79 3.38 -1.74 15.13
C LEU A 79 4.28 -0.50 15.03
N ASN A 80 3.77 0.67 14.64
CA ASN A 80 4.58 1.87 14.40
C ASN A 80 5.48 2.26 15.57
N PHE A 81 5.03 2.05 16.80
CA PHE A 81 5.81 2.38 18.00
C PHE A 81 7.12 1.58 18.13
N LEU A 82 7.29 0.52 17.33
CA LEU A 82 8.48 -0.32 17.29
C LEU A 82 9.52 0.14 16.26
N PHE A 83 9.20 1.12 15.42
CA PHE A 83 10.02 1.53 14.29
C PHE A 83 10.19 3.05 14.25
N ASP A 84 11.36 3.51 13.80
CA ASP A 84 11.67 4.94 13.69
C ASP A 84 10.91 5.64 12.55
N TYR A 85 10.38 4.85 11.61
CA TYR A 85 9.62 5.33 10.46
C TYR A 85 8.22 4.70 10.45
N PRO A 86 7.15 5.49 10.25
CA PRO A 86 5.79 4.97 10.22
C PRO A 86 5.61 3.97 9.07
N ILE A 87 4.87 2.91 9.32
CA ILE A 87 4.57 1.87 8.33
C ILE A 87 3.63 2.44 7.27
N PHE A 88 2.42 2.84 7.66
CA PHE A 88 1.45 3.37 6.72
C PHE A 88 0.25 4.03 7.44
N ASN A 89 0.17 5.35 7.39
CA ASN A 89 -0.79 6.12 8.17
C ASN A 89 -1.71 6.99 7.30
N ASP A 90 -2.66 7.65 7.96
CA ASP A 90 -3.64 8.53 7.30
C ASP A 90 -2.99 9.70 6.56
N ASP A 91 -1.88 10.25 7.05
CA ASP A 91 -1.12 11.29 6.35
C ASP A 91 -0.58 10.79 4.99
N THR A 92 -0.03 9.57 4.97
CA THR A 92 0.45 8.93 3.74
C THR A 92 -0.70 8.68 2.77
N ILE A 93 -1.84 8.19 3.26
CA ILE A 93 -3.06 7.99 2.46
C ILE A 93 -3.52 9.31 1.83
N ASN A 94 -3.59 10.38 2.61
CA ASN A 94 -4.06 11.68 2.13
C ASN A 94 -3.15 12.23 1.04
N LYS A 95 -1.83 12.13 1.21
CA LYS A 95 -0.84 12.53 0.18
C LYS A 95 -1.01 11.72 -1.11
N ILE A 96 -1.22 10.41 -1.00
CA ILE A 96 -1.47 9.54 -2.16
C ILE A 96 -2.77 9.94 -2.88
N CYS A 97 -3.85 10.18 -2.12
CA CYS A 97 -5.16 10.55 -2.64
C CYS A 97 -5.14 11.93 -3.32
N GLU A 98 -4.42 12.90 -2.74
CA GLU A 98 -4.23 14.23 -3.33
C GLU A 98 -3.51 14.14 -4.68
N LYS A 99 -2.42 13.36 -4.75
CA LYS A 99 -1.71 13.11 -6.01
C LYS A 99 -2.63 12.43 -7.03
N GLN A 100 -3.47 11.49 -6.59
CA GLN A 100 -4.42 10.84 -7.47
C GLN A 100 -5.45 11.83 -8.03
N SER A 101 -5.94 12.76 -7.20
CA SER A 101 -6.86 13.81 -7.63
C SER A 101 -6.24 14.69 -8.71
N ASN A 102 -4.95 15.03 -8.56
CA ASN A 102 -4.23 15.81 -9.55
C ASN A 102 -4.03 15.04 -10.86
N ILE A 103 -3.75 13.73 -10.80
CA ILE A 103 -3.68 12.86 -11.98
C ILE A 103 -5.02 12.85 -12.74
N GLU A 104 -6.15 12.66 -12.04
CA GLU A 104 -7.47 12.63 -12.66
C GLU A 104 -7.84 13.96 -13.34
N LYS A 105 -7.49 15.09 -12.72
CA LYS A 105 -7.64 16.42 -13.35
C LYS A 105 -6.83 16.52 -14.64
N LEU A 106 -5.54 16.17 -14.60
CA LEU A 106 -4.66 16.21 -15.78
C LEU A 106 -5.14 15.28 -16.90
N LEU A 107 -5.68 14.10 -16.55
CA LEU A 107 -6.27 13.18 -17.52
C LEU A 107 -7.52 13.78 -18.19
N SER A 108 -8.40 14.44 -17.43
CA SER A 108 -9.58 15.12 -17.98
C SER A 108 -9.18 16.28 -18.91
N GLU A 109 -8.13 17.02 -18.56
CA GLU A 109 -7.59 18.09 -19.38
C GLU A 109 -7.04 17.55 -20.71
N ILE A 110 -6.24 16.48 -20.65
CA ILE A 110 -5.71 15.79 -21.84
C ILE A 110 -6.84 15.33 -22.77
N GLU A 111 -7.92 14.79 -22.22
CA GLU A 111 -9.07 14.37 -23.02
C GLU A 111 -9.72 15.56 -23.75
N SER A 112 -9.92 16.68 -23.04
CA SER A 112 -10.44 17.91 -23.65
C SER A 112 -9.53 18.43 -24.76
N LEU A 113 -8.21 18.38 -24.56
CA LEU A 113 -7.20 18.80 -25.52
C LEU A 113 -7.19 17.91 -26.77
N LYS A 114 -7.26 16.58 -26.59
CA LYS A 114 -7.38 15.61 -27.69
C LYS A 114 -8.63 15.85 -28.54
N ASN A 115 -9.75 16.20 -27.92
CA ASN A 115 -10.98 16.53 -28.64
C ASN A 115 -10.86 17.83 -29.44
N LYS A 116 -10.27 18.88 -28.87
CA LYS A 116 -9.96 20.13 -29.59
C LYS A 116 -9.04 19.86 -30.78
N GLN A 117 -8.01 19.04 -30.59
CA GLN A 117 -7.01 18.71 -31.61
C GLN A 117 -7.61 18.23 -32.95
N LYS A 118 -8.74 17.50 -32.91
CA LYS A 118 -9.40 16.96 -34.10
C LYS A 118 -9.98 18.04 -35.03
N LYS A 119 -10.13 19.28 -34.57
CA LYS A 119 -10.85 20.37 -35.26
C LYS A 119 -9.98 21.59 -35.60
N VAL A 120 -8.65 21.49 -35.51
CA VAL A 120 -7.75 22.65 -35.62
C VAL A 120 -6.63 22.49 -36.66
N ASP A 121 -6.13 23.64 -37.12
CA ASP A 121 -5.03 23.75 -38.07
C ASP A 121 -3.69 23.22 -37.54
N LYS A 122 -2.77 22.95 -38.47
CA LYS A 122 -1.47 22.30 -38.21
C LYS A 122 -0.62 22.95 -37.11
N ASN A 123 -0.62 24.28 -36.99
CA ASN A 123 0.15 24.98 -35.96
C ASN A 123 -0.47 24.81 -34.56
N LYS A 124 -1.78 24.98 -34.44
CA LYS A 124 -2.49 24.81 -33.16
C LYS A 124 -2.49 23.34 -32.70
N LYS A 125 -2.46 22.41 -33.66
CA LYS A 125 -2.25 20.98 -33.41
C LYS A 125 -0.90 20.67 -32.77
N ARG A 126 0.18 21.38 -33.15
CA ARG A 126 1.51 21.22 -32.55
C ARG A 126 1.54 21.71 -31.11
N GLU A 127 0.94 22.88 -30.85
CA GLU A 127 0.84 23.44 -29.50
C GLU A 127 0.08 22.52 -28.54
N ILE A 128 -1.08 22.00 -28.98
CA ILE A 128 -1.86 21.02 -28.21
C ILE A 128 -1.05 19.75 -27.92
N ASN A 129 -0.27 19.26 -28.87
CA ASN A 129 0.59 18.09 -28.65
C ASN A 129 1.67 18.35 -27.59
N THR A 130 2.27 19.53 -27.58
CA THR A 130 3.25 19.91 -26.56
C THR A 130 2.61 19.92 -25.17
N GLN A 131 1.41 20.50 -25.03
CA GLN A 131 0.67 20.49 -23.76
C GLN A 131 0.32 19.07 -23.30
N ILE A 132 -0.19 18.23 -24.20
CA ILE A 132 -0.47 16.82 -23.90
C ILE A 132 0.79 16.10 -23.43
N LYS A 133 1.94 16.33 -24.07
CA LYS A 133 3.21 15.73 -23.67
C LYS A 133 3.59 16.16 -22.24
N ASN A 134 3.56 17.46 -21.96
CA ASN A 134 3.90 17.98 -20.63
C ASN A 134 2.99 17.40 -19.54
N ASN A 135 1.66 17.37 -19.76
CA ASN A 135 0.73 16.79 -18.80
C ASN A 135 0.98 15.28 -18.59
N ASN A 136 1.32 14.54 -19.65
CA ASN A 136 1.68 13.12 -19.51
C ASN A 136 2.98 12.93 -18.70
N ASP A 137 3.97 13.80 -18.87
CA ASP A 137 5.21 13.72 -18.12
C ASP A 137 5.00 14.06 -16.63
N GLU A 138 4.13 15.03 -16.32
CA GLU A 138 3.71 15.30 -14.93
C GLU A 138 2.92 14.13 -14.32
N ILE A 139 2.03 13.49 -15.09
CA ILE A 139 1.32 12.28 -14.64
C ILE A 139 2.32 11.17 -14.29
N LYS A 140 3.36 10.94 -15.10
CA LYS A 140 4.38 9.92 -14.79
C LYS A 140 5.11 10.24 -13.48
N LYS A 141 5.47 11.51 -13.28
CA LYS A 141 6.12 11.98 -12.05
C LYS A 141 5.22 11.74 -10.83
N LEU A 142 3.96 12.14 -10.89
CA LEU A 142 3.00 11.93 -9.80
C LEU A 142 2.79 10.45 -9.47
N ASN A 143 2.72 9.59 -10.50
CA ASN A 143 2.64 8.13 -10.31
C ASN A 143 3.90 7.57 -9.63
N SER A 144 5.09 8.06 -9.99
CA SER A 144 6.33 7.68 -9.31
C SER A 144 6.28 8.06 -7.84
N GLU A 145 5.92 9.30 -7.53
CA GLU A 145 5.83 9.80 -6.16
C GLU A 145 4.80 9.03 -5.32
N GLN A 146 3.67 8.61 -5.90
CA GLN A 146 2.69 7.74 -5.21
C GLN A 146 3.28 6.36 -4.88
N ASN A 147 4.03 5.76 -5.81
CA ASN A 147 4.70 4.48 -5.55
C ASN A 147 5.78 4.63 -4.49
N ASP A 148 6.58 5.70 -4.54
CA ASP A 148 7.61 5.99 -3.54
C ASP A 148 7.00 6.12 -2.14
N LEU A 149 5.85 6.80 -2.01
CA LEU A 149 5.11 6.88 -0.75
C LEU A 149 4.66 5.52 -0.24
N MET A 150 4.17 4.66 -1.14
CA MET A 150 3.71 3.30 -0.80
C MET A 150 4.85 2.38 -0.36
N ASP A 151 6.02 2.53 -0.98
CA ASP A 151 7.18 1.66 -0.74
C ASP A 151 8.13 2.20 0.35
N LYS A 152 7.90 3.44 0.82
CA LYS A 152 8.87 4.18 1.66
C LYS A 152 9.28 3.46 2.93
N PHE A 153 8.32 2.91 3.67
CA PHE A 153 8.62 2.17 4.89
C PHE A 153 9.54 0.98 4.62
N PHE A 154 9.24 0.17 3.61
CA PHE A 154 10.03 -1.02 3.28
C PHE A 154 11.41 -0.68 2.75
N HIS A 155 11.56 0.45 2.06
CA HIS A 155 12.88 0.98 1.69
C HIS A 155 13.70 1.36 2.93
N VAL A 156 13.14 2.18 3.83
CA VAL A 156 13.82 2.58 5.08
C VAL A 156 14.15 1.37 5.95
N LEU A 157 13.22 0.42 6.06
CA LEU A 157 13.41 -0.81 6.82
C LEU A 157 14.58 -1.63 6.25
N SER A 158 14.75 -1.68 4.93
CA SER A 158 15.84 -2.43 4.29
C SER A 158 17.23 -1.85 4.58
N GLU A 159 17.32 -0.56 4.92
CA GLU A 159 18.58 0.10 5.28
C GLU A 159 18.99 -0.18 6.74
N ASN A 160 18.08 -0.70 7.57
CA ASN A 160 18.32 -0.99 8.99
C ASN A 160 18.14 -2.49 9.29
N LEU A 161 19.24 -3.25 9.24
CA LEU A 161 19.22 -4.70 9.44
C LEU A 161 18.58 -5.13 10.79
N PRO A 162 18.88 -4.52 11.95
CA PRO A 162 18.21 -4.86 13.20
C PRO A 162 16.67 -4.72 13.12
N SER A 163 16.19 -3.60 12.59
CA SER A 163 14.76 -3.33 12.44
C SER A 163 14.11 -4.29 11.44
N LEU A 164 14.80 -4.57 10.33
CA LEU A 164 14.36 -5.54 9.32
C LEU A 164 14.18 -6.94 9.90
N LEU A 165 15.16 -7.43 10.65
CA LEU A 165 15.10 -8.75 11.28
C LEU A 165 14.02 -8.79 12.38
N PHE A 166 13.83 -7.69 13.09
CA PHE A 166 12.77 -7.59 14.09
C PHE A 166 11.38 -7.59 13.45
N PHE A 167 11.16 -6.76 12.43
CA PHE A 167 9.91 -6.75 11.65
C PHE A 167 9.61 -8.12 11.07
N ARG A 168 10.62 -8.79 10.48
CA ARG A 168 10.48 -10.17 9.97
C ARG A 168 9.91 -11.10 11.04
N LYS A 169 10.49 -11.11 12.25
CA LYS A 169 10.05 -11.97 13.36
C LYS A 169 8.62 -11.67 13.80
N VAL A 170 8.27 -10.39 13.92
CA VAL A 170 6.92 -9.96 14.32
C VAL A 170 5.91 -10.35 13.25
N LEU A 171 6.19 -10.05 11.98
CA LEU A 171 5.33 -10.38 10.86
C LEU A 171 5.14 -11.90 10.71
N GLU A 172 6.20 -12.68 10.86
CA GLU A 172 6.13 -14.15 10.82
C GLU A 172 5.21 -14.69 11.92
N LYS A 173 5.33 -14.19 13.16
CA LYS A 173 4.40 -14.56 14.23
C LYS A 173 2.95 -14.18 13.90
N ILE A 174 2.72 -12.98 13.38
CA ILE A 174 1.38 -12.52 12.97
C ILE A 174 0.77 -13.49 11.94
N LEU A 175 1.54 -13.84 10.91
CA LEU A 175 1.05 -14.73 9.86
C LEU A 175 0.84 -16.18 10.35
N ILE A 176 1.70 -16.68 11.24
CA ILE A 176 1.51 -18.01 11.86
C ILE A 176 0.21 -18.05 12.66
N TYR A 177 -0.06 -17.03 13.48
CA TYR A 177 -1.28 -16.96 14.28
C TYR A 177 -2.51 -16.72 13.40
N ALA A 178 -2.40 -15.92 12.34
CA ALA A 178 -3.47 -15.72 11.38
C ALA A 178 -3.84 -17.06 10.70
N ARG A 179 -2.85 -17.89 10.37
CA ARG A 179 -3.11 -19.23 9.82
C ARG A 179 -3.90 -20.11 10.79
N TYR A 180 -3.61 -20.06 12.09
CA TYR A 180 -4.39 -20.80 13.09
C TYR A 180 -5.83 -20.30 13.17
N HIS A 181 -6.03 -18.97 13.16
CA HIS A 181 -7.38 -18.37 13.15
C HIS A 181 -8.16 -18.74 11.89
N ALA A 182 -7.53 -18.72 10.70
CA ALA A 182 -8.16 -19.10 9.45
C ALA A 182 -8.64 -20.56 9.48
N LYS A 183 -7.80 -21.49 9.93
CA LYS A 183 -8.17 -22.90 10.07
C LYS A 183 -9.33 -23.12 11.03
N ALA A 184 -9.35 -22.42 12.15
CA ALA A 184 -10.42 -22.54 13.13
C ALA A 184 -11.76 -21.96 12.63
N MET A 185 -11.76 -21.12 11.59
CA MET A 185 -12.99 -20.60 10.98
C MET A 185 -13.55 -21.51 9.87
N GLU A 186 -12.75 -22.47 9.39
CA GLU A 186 -13.18 -23.46 8.39
C GLU A 186 -13.81 -24.73 9.01
N GLU A 187 -13.65 -24.91 10.33
CA GLU A 187 -14.29 -25.98 11.15
C GLU A 187 -15.71 -25.60 11.60
#